data_AF-A0A836A6L1-F1
#
_entry.id   AF-A0A836A6L1-F1
#
_cell.length_a   1.000
_cell.length_b   1.000
_cell.length_c   1.000
_cell.angle_alpha   90.00
_cell.angle_beta   90.00
_cell.angle_gamma   90.00
#
_symmetry.space_group_name_H-M   'P 1'
#
loop_
_entity.id
_entity.type
_entity.pdbx_description
1 polymer ?
#
loop_
_entity_poly.entity_id
_entity_poly.type
_entity_poly.pdbx_seq_one_letter_code
_entity_poly.pdbx_strand_id
1 'polypeptide(L)'
;MERKVSRIYLASEPDIIHFLQVAWEKTLGSGFVITLTDGQSAWTGTVCESDISQEADDMAMEKEKYVDELRKALVSGAGPTDTYKFNFSKESHHFSFEKNLKDVSFRLGSFNLEKIASPAEVIRELICHCLDTIAESQAKNEHLQKENERLLRDWNDVQGRFEKCVSAKEAVETDLYKRFILVLNEKKAKIRSLHKLLNEVQELEKNIEHKMETPTCSEMTTDRDAVYDESTDEDSEILSNPVLTPATVRRDDSIISSPDIPDIAPSRKRRQRMQKNLGTEPKMASQEQQLQEKEKLDPPLPEMPKKDHGSAENMSLETLRNSSPGDLFDEI
;
A
#
# COMPACT_ATOMS: atom_id res chain seq x y z
N MET A 1 -16.66 -23.80 -14.98
CA MET A 1 -18.00 -23.76 -14.36
C MET A 1 -17.83 -23.24 -12.96
N GLU A 2 -18.35 -22.05 -12.72
CA GLU A 2 -18.36 -21.39 -11.41
C GLU A 2 -19.70 -21.66 -10.73
N ARG A 3 -19.69 -21.61 -9.40
CA ARG A 3 -20.88 -21.85 -8.59
C ARG A 3 -20.85 -20.99 -7.34
N LYS A 4 -22.02 -20.54 -6.92
CA LYS A 4 -22.24 -19.88 -5.63
C LYS A 4 -23.39 -20.52 -4.90
N VAL A 5 -23.19 -20.75 -3.61
CA VAL A 5 -24.25 -21.13 -2.67
C VAL A 5 -24.49 -19.96 -1.72
N SER A 6 -25.76 -19.57 -1.60
CA SER A 6 -26.23 -18.45 -0.80
C SER A 6 -27.34 -18.93 0.13
N ARG A 7 -27.36 -18.44 1.37
CA ARG A 7 -28.51 -18.61 2.26
C ARG A 7 -29.53 -17.52 1.95
N ILE A 8 -30.81 -17.88 1.87
CA ILE A 8 -31.91 -16.95 1.64
C ILE A 8 -33.08 -17.25 2.57
N TYR A 9 -33.94 -16.24 2.75
CA TYR A 9 -35.21 -16.37 3.46
C TYR A 9 -36.34 -16.08 2.47
N LEU A 10 -37.32 -16.99 2.42
CA LEU A 10 -38.50 -16.80 1.59
C LEU A 10 -39.55 -16.00 2.37
N ALA A 11 -40.26 -15.11 1.70
CA ALA A 11 -41.32 -14.33 2.35
C ALA A 11 -42.51 -15.19 2.83
N SER A 12 -42.76 -16.32 2.18
CA SER A 12 -43.80 -17.29 2.56
C SER A 12 -43.42 -18.13 3.78
N GLU A 13 -42.13 -18.35 4.01
CA GLU A 13 -41.60 -19.21 5.07
C GLU A 13 -40.38 -18.53 5.73
N PRO A 14 -40.59 -17.46 6.52
CA PRO A 14 -39.50 -16.65 7.07
C PRO A 14 -38.66 -17.41 8.12
N ASP A 15 -39.24 -18.40 8.78
CA ASP A 15 -38.58 -19.17 9.85
C ASP A 15 -37.67 -20.29 9.31
N ILE A 16 -37.77 -20.61 8.01
CA ILE A 16 -37.04 -21.72 7.39
C ILE A 16 -35.94 -21.16 6.48
N ILE A 17 -34.70 -21.53 6.79
CA ILE A 17 -33.55 -21.17 5.96
C ILE A 17 -33.58 -22.02 4.69
N HIS A 18 -33.52 -21.34 3.55
CA HIS A 18 -33.36 -21.98 2.26
C HIS A 18 -31.96 -21.71 1.71
N PHE A 19 -31.46 -22.63 0.90
CA PHE A 19 -30.19 -22.48 0.19
C PHE A 19 -30.45 -22.35 -1.30
N LEU A 20 -29.85 -21.32 -1.88
CA LEU A 20 -29.87 -21.03 -3.31
C LEU A 20 -28.49 -21.30 -3.89
N GLN A 21 -28.42 -22.24 -4.80
CA GLN A 21 -27.24 -22.53 -5.59
C GLN A 21 -27.42 -21.97 -7.00
N VAL A 22 -26.44 -21.18 -7.46
CA VAL A 22 -26.40 -20.68 -8.84
C VAL A 22 -25.09 -21.13 -9.47
N ALA A 23 -25.17 -21.75 -10.65
CA ALA A 23 -24.03 -22.26 -11.38
C ALA A 23 -24.01 -21.71 -12.81
N TRP A 24 -22.86 -21.23 -13.27
CA TRP A 24 -22.68 -20.66 -14.61
C TRP A 24 -21.33 -21.08 -15.19
N GLU A 25 -21.17 -20.96 -16.52
CA GLU A 25 -19.93 -21.40 -17.17
C GLU A 25 -18.86 -20.30 -17.20
N LYS A 26 -19.13 -19.20 -17.91
CA LYS A 26 -18.20 -18.07 -18.11
C LYS A 26 -18.71 -16.80 -17.46
N THR A 27 -19.92 -16.40 -17.83
CA THR A 27 -20.58 -15.21 -17.30
C THR A 27 -22.01 -15.56 -16.95
N LEU A 28 -22.58 -14.84 -15.99
CA LEU A 28 -23.99 -14.99 -15.62
C LEU A 28 -24.92 -14.62 -16.78
N GLY A 29 -24.51 -13.69 -17.65
CA GLY A 29 -25.27 -13.25 -18.81
C GLY A 29 -25.39 -14.26 -19.95
N SER A 30 -24.53 -15.29 -19.99
CA SER A 30 -24.64 -16.40 -20.96
C SER A 30 -25.63 -17.48 -20.51
N GLY A 31 -26.26 -17.31 -19.35
CA GLY A 31 -27.16 -18.30 -18.75
C GLY A 31 -26.57 -18.97 -17.53
N PHE A 32 -27.46 -19.53 -16.71
CA PHE A 32 -27.12 -20.18 -15.45
C PHE A 32 -28.17 -21.22 -15.06
N VAL A 33 -27.75 -22.14 -14.21
CA VAL A 33 -28.62 -23.10 -13.53
C VAL A 33 -28.83 -22.62 -12.10
N ILE A 34 -30.07 -22.53 -11.67
CA ILE A 34 -30.47 -22.12 -10.33
C ILE A 34 -31.13 -23.30 -9.62
N THR A 35 -30.74 -23.57 -8.38
CA THR A 35 -31.28 -24.65 -7.57
C THR A 35 -31.62 -24.15 -6.19
N LEU A 36 -32.86 -24.36 -5.76
CA LEU A 36 -33.39 -24.01 -4.45
C LEU A 36 -33.56 -25.29 -3.62
N THR A 37 -33.14 -25.27 -2.36
CA THR A 37 -33.37 -26.38 -1.42
C THR A 37 -33.66 -25.88 -0.01
N ASP A 38 -34.54 -26.59 0.69
CA ASP A 38 -34.85 -26.43 2.11
C ASP A 38 -34.09 -27.47 2.98
N GLY A 39 -33.19 -28.25 2.37
CA GLY A 39 -32.49 -29.36 3.02
C GLY A 39 -33.24 -30.70 2.98
N GLN A 40 -34.48 -30.73 2.48
CA GLN A 40 -35.29 -31.95 2.35
C GLN A 40 -35.70 -32.20 0.88
N SER A 41 -36.17 -31.15 0.22
CA SER A 41 -36.56 -31.10 -1.19
C SER A 41 -35.62 -30.19 -1.97
N ALA A 42 -35.62 -30.32 -3.29
CA ALA A 42 -34.86 -29.47 -4.18
C ALA A 42 -35.65 -29.17 -5.45
N TRP A 43 -35.46 -27.97 -5.98
CA TRP A 43 -36.06 -27.50 -7.22
C TRP A 43 -35.00 -26.83 -8.08
N THR A 44 -34.98 -27.11 -9.38
CA THR A 44 -33.96 -26.59 -10.31
C THR A 44 -34.60 -25.93 -11.51
N GLY A 45 -34.04 -24.81 -11.95
CA GLY A 45 -34.39 -24.14 -13.19
C GLY A 45 -33.14 -23.82 -14.00
N THR A 46 -33.29 -23.73 -15.31
CA THR A 46 -32.24 -23.28 -16.22
C THR A 46 -32.70 -22.00 -16.88
N VAL A 47 -31.84 -20.98 -16.88
CA VAL A 47 -32.07 -19.69 -17.52
C VAL A 47 -31.05 -19.55 -18.62
N CYS A 48 -31.51 -19.38 -19.87
CA CYS A 48 -30.60 -19.23 -21.00
C CYS A 48 -30.34 -17.74 -21.34
N GLU A 49 -29.33 -17.48 -22.16
CA GLU A 49 -28.95 -16.11 -22.53
C GLU A 49 -30.08 -15.31 -23.18
N SER A 50 -30.93 -15.96 -23.99
CA SER A 50 -32.08 -15.29 -24.60
C SER A 50 -33.11 -14.86 -23.57
N ASP A 51 -33.33 -15.67 -22.52
CA ASP A 51 -34.27 -15.33 -21.44
C ASP A 51 -33.78 -14.09 -20.66
N ILE A 52 -32.48 -14.04 -20.39
CA ILE A 52 -31.85 -12.89 -19.70
C ILE A 52 -31.96 -11.63 -20.55
N SER A 53 -31.73 -11.76 -21.87
CA SER A 53 -31.79 -10.62 -22.79
C SER A 53 -33.23 -10.12 -22.93
N GLN A 54 -34.20 -11.03 -23.04
CA GLN A 54 -35.62 -10.70 -23.12
C GLN A 54 -36.12 -10.03 -21.82
N GLU A 55 -35.77 -10.57 -20.65
CA GLU A 55 -36.19 -9.97 -19.37
C GLU A 55 -35.57 -8.58 -19.17
N ALA A 56 -34.32 -8.36 -19.62
CA ALA A 56 -33.71 -7.03 -19.61
C ALA A 56 -34.47 -6.04 -20.50
N ASP A 57 -34.86 -6.45 -21.70
CA ASP A 57 -35.65 -5.65 -22.65
C ASP A 57 -37.05 -5.34 -22.08
N ASP A 58 -37.71 -6.34 -21.48
CA ASP A 58 -39.04 -6.19 -20.85
C ASP A 58 -39.00 -5.22 -19.66
N MET A 59 -37.87 -5.18 -18.94
CA MET A 59 -37.60 -4.21 -17.86
C MET A 59 -37.08 -2.86 -18.36
N ALA A 60 -36.92 -2.67 -19.68
CA ALA A 60 -36.32 -1.49 -20.30
C ALA A 60 -34.94 -1.13 -19.68
N MET A 61 -34.12 -2.16 -19.44
CA MET A 61 -32.80 -2.06 -18.85
C MET A 61 -31.72 -2.57 -19.80
N GLU A 62 -30.56 -1.91 -19.82
CA GLU A 62 -29.39 -2.43 -20.54
C GLU A 62 -28.98 -3.81 -19.99
N LYS A 63 -28.73 -4.77 -20.89
CA LYS A 63 -28.44 -6.17 -20.54
C LYS A 63 -27.33 -6.29 -19.49
N GLU A 64 -26.25 -5.54 -19.64
CA GLU A 64 -25.12 -5.53 -18.73
C GLU A 64 -25.55 -5.08 -17.32
N LYS A 65 -26.35 -4.01 -17.22
CA LYS A 65 -26.89 -3.54 -15.94
C LYS A 65 -27.83 -4.56 -15.30
N TYR A 66 -28.64 -5.23 -16.11
CA TYR A 66 -29.54 -6.28 -15.64
C TYR A 66 -28.74 -7.46 -15.06
N VAL A 67 -27.70 -7.91 -15.76
CA VAL A 67 -26.81 -8.98 -15.29
C VAL A 67 -26.09 -8.59 -14.00
N ASP A 68 -25.70 -7.32 -13.83
CA ASP A 68 -25.13 -6.84 -12.57
C ASP A 68 -26.13 -6.89 -11.41
N GLU A 69 -27.40 -6.55 -11.65
CA GLU A 69 -28.45 -6.70 -10.65
C GLU A 69 -28.75 -8.16 -10.30
N LEU A 70 -28.74 -9.07 -11.29
CA LEU A 70 -28.82 -10.51 -11.06
C LEU A 70 -27.65 -11.00 -10.19
N ARG A 71 -26.43 -10.52 -10.48
CA ARG A 71 -25.23 -10.88 -9.71
C ARG A 71 -25.35 -10.42 -8.26
N LYS A 72 -25.82 -9.20 -8.00
CA LYS A 72 -26.03 -8.70 -6.63
C LYS A 72 -27.09 -9.51 -5.89
N ALA A 73 -28.23 -9.78 -6.53
CA ALA A 73 -29.35 -10.49 -5.92
C ALA A 73 -29.02 -11.95 -5.61
N LEU A 74 -28.41 -12.66 -6.56
CA LEU A 74 -28.30 -14.13 -6.51
C LEU A 74 -26.92 -14.62 -6.05
N VAL A 75 -25.85 -13.84 -6.27
CA VAL A 75 -24.45 -14.30 -6.09
C VAL A 75 -23.70 -13.55 -5.00
N SER A 76 -23.57 -12.23 -5.11
CA SER A 76 -22.68 -11.43 -4.27
C SER A 76 -23.21 -11.20 -2.86
N GLY A 77 -24.51 -11.42 -2.64
CA GLY A 77 -25.20 -10.99 -1.43
C GLY A 77 -25.51 -9.49 -1.49
N ALA A 78 -26.60 -9.09 -0.82
CA ALA A 78 -27.06 -7.71 -0.84
C ALA A 78 -26.03 -6.80 -0.16
N GLY A 79 -25.62 -5.72 -0.84
CA GLY A 79 -24.80 -4.67 -0.23
C GLY A 79 -25.58 -3.92 0.87
N PRO A 80 -24.95 -3.02 1.63
CA PRO A 80 -25.61 -2.30 2.73
C PRO A 80 -26.88 -1.53 2.33
N THR A 81 -26.99 -1.17 1.04
CA THR A 81 -28.08 -0.37 0.47
C THR A 81 -29.08 -1.18 -0.35
N ASP A 82 -28.71 -2.38 -0.80
CA ASP A 82 -29.58 -3.21 -1.62
C ASP A 82 -30.30 -4.22 -0.71
N THR A 83 -31.61 -4.33 -0.82
CA THR A 83 -32.38 -5.34 -0.09
C THR A 83 -33.21 -6.11 -1.10
N TYR A 84 -33.04 -7.43 -1.13
CA TYR A 84 -33.77 -8.32 -2.04
C TYR A 84 -34.74 -9.17 -1.25
N LYS A 85 -35.94 -9.36 -1.79
CA LYS A 85 -36.98 -10.23 -1.23
C LYS A 85 -37.18 -11.42 -2.16
N PHE A 86 -37.16 -12.62 -1.62
CA PHE A 86 -37.35 -13.86 -2.38
C PHE A 86 -38.71 -14.46 -2.07
N ASN A 87 -39.42 -14.90 -3.10
CA ASN A 87 -40.70 -15.57 -2.99
C ASN A 87 -40.63 -16.88 -3.77
N PHE A 88 -41.20 -17.94 -3.20
CA PHE A 88 -41.34 -19.22 -3.88
C PHE A 88 -42.65 -19.88 -3.48
N SER A 89 -43.41 -20.34 -4.48
CA SER A 89 -44.61 -21.15 -4.25
C SER A 89 -44.30 -22.62 -4.54
N LYS A 90 -44.48 -23.48 -3.53
CA LYS A 90 -44.28 -24.93 -3.67
C LYS A 90 -45.33 -25.60 -4.58
N GLU A 91 -46.47 -24.95 -4.80
CA GLU A 91 -47.58 -25.46 -5.61
C GLU A 91 -47.41 -25.13 -7.10
N SER A 92 -47.09 -23.88 -7.42
CA SER A 92 -46.86 -23.44 -8.81
C SER A 92 -45.41 -23.58 -9.26
N HIS A 93 -44.52 -23.93 -8.33
CA HIS A 93 -43.07 -23.95 -8.50
C HIS A 93 -42.48 -22.66 -9.09
N HIS A 94 -43.17 -21.55 -8.86
CA HIS A 94 -42.76 -20.24 -9.34
C HIS A 94 -41.88 -19.57 -8.31
N PHE A 95 -40.63 -19.27 -8.69
CA PHE A 95 -39.68 -18.50 -7.92
C PHE A 95 -39.62 -17.08 -8.46
N SER A 96 -39.65 -16.08 -7.59
CA SER A 96 -39.46 -14.69 -7.97
C SER A 96 -38.68 -13.94 -6.92
N PHE A 97 -38.01 -12.88 -7.34
CA PHE A 97 -37.28 -12.01 -6.43
C PHE A 97 -37.48 -10.56 -6.82
N GLU A 98 -37.60 -9.74 -5.79
CA GLU A 98 -37.88 -8.31 -5.88
C GLU A 98 -36.70 -7.53 -5.33
N LYS A 99 -36.45 -6.37 -5.93
CA LYS A 99 -35.53 -5.38 -5.38
C LYS A 99 -36.35 -4.35 -4.60
N ASN A 100 -36.00 -4.17 -3.33
CA ASN A 100 -36.58 -3.13 -2.49
C ASN A 100 -35.76 -1.85 -2.64
N LEU A 101 -36.43 -0.77 -3.05
CA LEU A 101 -35.90 0.58 -3.10
C LEU A 101 -36.70 1.46 -2.14
N LYS A 102 -36.15 1.68 -0.95
CA LYS A 102 -36.80 2.46 0.13
C LYS A 102 -38.21 1.92 0.43
N ASP A 103 -39.25 2.56 -0.08
CA ASP A 103 -40.66 2.26 0.18
C ASP A 103 -41.36 1.51 -0.96
N VAL A 104 -40.64 1.22 -2.06
CA VAL A 104 -41.19 0.55 -3.25
C VAL A 104 -40.39 -0.72 -3.52
N SER A 105 -41.08 -1.84 -3.74
CA SER A 105 -40.47 -3.05 -4.30
C SER A 105 -40.92 -3.23 -5.74
N PHE A 106 -40.02 -3.74 -6.58
CA PHE A 106 -40.35 -4.16 -7.93
C PHE A 106 -39.73 -5.52 -8.23
N ARG A 107 -40.41 -6.31 -9.05
CA ARG A 107 -39.93 -7.64 -9.47
C ARG A 107 -38.71 -7.47 -10.37
N LEU A 108 -37.60 -8.09 -9.98
CA LEU A 108 -36.35 -8.07 -10.73
C LEU A 108 -36.18 -9.32 -11.62
N GLY A 109 -36.84 -10.41 -11.26
CA GLY A 109 -36.90 -11.58 -12.11
C GLY A 109 -37.78 -12.67 -11.53
N SER A 110 -38.12 -13.63 -12.38
CA SER A 110 -38.86 -14.82 -11.99
C SER A 110 -38.53 -16.00 -12.87
N PHE A 111 -38.53 -17.20 -12.28
CA PHE A 111 -38.21 -18.46 -12.92
C PHE A 111 -39.20 -19.53 -12.48
N ASN A 112 -39.50 -20.46 -13.37
CA ASN A 112 -40.18 -21.69 -12.97
C ASN A 112 -39.12 -22.73 -12.63
N LEU A 113 -39.22 -23.33 -11.46
CA LEU A 113 -38.30 -24.36 -11.00
C LEU A 113 -38.99 -25.72 -11.09
N GLU A 114 -38.29 -26.75 -11.53
CA GLU A 114 -38.82 -28.10 -11.57
C GLU A 114 -38.43 -28.86 -10.30
N LYS A 115 -39.38 -29.57 -9.70
CA LYS A 115 -39.10 -30.38 -8.50
C LYS A 115 -38.22 -31.58 -8.87
N ILE A 116 -37.12 -31.74 -8.15
CA ILE A 116 -36.16 -32.82 -8.37
C ILE A 116 -36.66 -34.12 -7.72
N ALA A 117 -36.55 -35.24 -8.44
CA ALA A 117 -36.97 -36.55 -7.96
C ALA A 117 -36.06 -37.13 -6.86
N SER A 118 -34.75 -36.86 -6.94
CA SER A 118 -33.73 -37.28 -5.97
C SER A 118 -33.06 -36.10 -5.23
N PRO A 119 -33.78 -35.35 -4.35
CA PRO A 119 -33.20 -34.20 -3.63
C PRO A 119 -31.92 -34.54 -2.86
N ALA A 120 -31.84 -35.74 -2.30
CA ALA A 120 -30.71 -36.18 -1.51
C ALA A 120 -29.39 -36.22 -2.31
N GLU A 121 -29.44 -36.48 -3.62
CA GLU A 121 -28.23 -36.45 -4.47
C GLU A 121 -27.72 -35.03 -4.65
N VAL A 122 -28.63 -34.10 -4.93
CA VAL A 122 -28.33 -32.67 -5.10
C VAL A 122 -27.79 -32.07 -3.81
N ILE A 123 -28.39 -32.40 -2.66
CA ILE A 123 -27.93 -31.91 -1.35
C ILE A 123 -26.54 -32.50 -1.02
N ARG A 124 -26.30 -33.79 -1.31
CA ARG A 124 -24.97 -34.39 -1.12
C ARG A 124 -23.92 -33.71 -1.99
N GLU A 125 -24.20 -33.51 -3.28
CA GLU A 125 -23.29 -32.81 -4.19
C GLU A 125 -23.04 -31.37 -3.71
N LEU A 126 -24.08 -30.68 -3.25
CA LEU A 126 -23.97 -29.34 -2.69
C LEU A 126 -22.99 -29.31 -1.51
N ILE A 127 -23.16 -30.23 -0.56
CA ILE A 127 -22.31 -30.35 0.63
C ILE A 127 -20.87 -30.73 0.26
N CYS A 128 -20.69 -31.70 -0.64
CA CYS A 128 -19.35 -32.12 -1.10
C CYS A 128 -18.59 -30.93 -1.69
N HIS A 129 -19.21 -30.16 -2.59
CA HIS A 129 -18.58 -28.98 -3.15
C HIS A 129 -18.26 -27.91 -2.09
N CYS A 130 -19.11 -27.73 -1.07
CA CYS A 130 -18.79 -26.83 0.04
C CYS A 130 -17.56 -27.32 0.83
N LEU A 131 -17.45 -28.62 1.09
CA LEU A 131 -16.29 -29.22 1.75
C LEU A 131 -15.02 -29.06 0.92
N ASP A 132 -15.08 -29.31 -0.38
CA ASP A 132 -13.97 -29.12 -1.31
C ASP A 132 -13.52 -27.65 -1.34
N THR A 133 -14.46 -26.71 -1.41
CA THR A 133 -14.18 -25.27 -1.38
C THR A 133 -13.51 -24.84 -0.07
N ILE A 134 -13.95 -25.40 1.07
CA ILE A 134 -13.33 -25.15 2.37
C ILE A 134 -11.89 -25.67 2.38
N ALA A 135 -11.67 -26.90 1.93
CA ALA A 135 -10.33 -27.51 1.90
C ALA A 135 -9.37 -26.71 0.97
N GLU A 136 -9.82 -26.32 -0.22
CA GLU A 136 -9.05 -25.47 -1.13
C GLU A 136 -8.72 -24.10 -0.51
N SER A 137 -9.71 -23.45 0.11
CA SER A 137 -9.51 -22.15 0.75
C SER A 137 -8.56 -22.24 1.94
N GLN A 138 -8.62 -23.34 2.71
CA GLN A 138 -7.69 -23.59 3.81
C GLN A 138 -6.26 -23.76 3.29
N ALA A 139 -6.06 -24.59 2.26
CA ALA A 139 -4.75 -24.77 1.64
C ALA A 139 -4.18 -23.46 1.06
N LYS A 140 -5.03 -22.65 0.40
CA LYS A 140 -4.64 -21.31 -0.11
C LYS A 140 -4.25 -20.38 1.04
N ASN A 141 -5.01 -20.38 2.14
CA ASN A 141 -4.71 -19.55 3.31
C ASN A 141 -3.39 -19.97 3.96
N GLU A 142 -3.16 -21.27 4.20
CA GLU A 142 -1.88 -21.77 4.72
C GLU A 142 -0.69 -21.41 3.83
N HIS A 143 -0.88 -21.50 2.51
CA HIS A 143 0.15 -21.08 1.56
C HIS A 143 0.45 -19.58 1.65
N LEU A 144 -0.59 -18.74 1.64
CA LEU A 144 -0.43 -17.28 1.78
C LEU A 144 0.17 -16.89 3.13
N GLN A 145 -0.15 -17.61 4.19
CA GLN A 145 0.43 -17.41 5.51
C GLN A 145 1.94 -17.68 5.50
N LYS A 146 2.37 -18.80 4.89
CA LYS A 146 3.80 -19.12 4.72
C LYS A 146 4.54 -18.08 3.88
N GLU A 147 3.91 -17.59 2.81
CA GLU A 147 4.48 -16.53 1.96
C GLU A 147 4.60 -15.21 2.72
N ASN A 148 3.59 -14.84 3.52
CA ASN A 148 3.63 -13.66 4.37
C ASN A 148 4.78 -13.74 5.39
N GLU A 149 4.90 -14.87 6.09
CA GLU A 149 6.02 -15.11 7.02
C GLU A 149 7.38 -15.07 6.33
N ARG A 150 7.49 -15.60 5.10
CA ARG A 150 8.72 -15.50 4.30
C ARG A 150 9.05 -14.04 4.00
N LEU A 151 8.09 -13.28 3.45
CA LEU A 151 8.27 -11.88 3.12
C LEU A 151 8.62 -11.03 4.35
N LEU A 152 8.03 -11.32 5.50
CA LEU A 152 8.35 -10.66 6.76
C LEU A 152 9.80 -10.95 7.19
N ARG A 153 10.27 -12.20 7.07
CA ARG A 153 11.68 -12.54 7.34
C ARG A 153 12.63 -11.82 6.40
N ASP A 154 12.33 -11.82 5.10
CA ASP A 154 13.15 -11.17 4.09
C ASP A 154 13.22 -9.65 4.32
N TRP A 155 12.09 -9.03 4.67
CA TRP A 155 12.03 -7.61 5.00
C TRP A 155 12.90 -7.26 6.22
N ASN A 156 12.83 -8.06 7.29
CA ASN A 156 13.66 -7.87 8.48
C ASN A 156 15.16 -8.05 8.18
N ASP A 157 15.53 -9.04 7.35
CA ASP A 157 16.92 -9.24 6.93
C ASP A 157 17.45 -8.05 6.12
N VAL A 158 16.68 -7.59 5.13
CA VAL A 158 17.04 -6.42 4.31
C VAL A 158 17.15 -5.16 5.17
N GLN A 159 16.22 -4.94 6.10
CA GLN A 159 16.31 -3.82 7.05
C GLN A 159 17.59 -3.90 7.89
N GLY A 160 17.91 -5.06 8.47
CA GLY A 160 19.12 -5.22 9.27
C GLY A 160 20.41 -5.01 8.46
N ARG A 161 20.44 -5.42 7.19
CA ARG A 161 21.55 -5.13 6.27
C ARG A 161 21.64 -3.65 5.92
N PHE A 162 20.50 -3.00 5.71
CA PHE A 162 20.43 -1.58 5.43
C PHE A 162 20.97 -0.74 6.60
N GLU A 163 20.54 -1.03 7.83
CA GLU A 163 21.04 -0.37 9.03
C GLU A 163 22.57 -0.51 9.17
N LYS A 164 23.10 -1.72 8.98
CA LYS A 164 24.56 -1.97 8.98
C LYS A 164 25.28 -1.15 7.90
N CYS A 165 24.70 -1.06 6.70
CA CYS A 165 25.26 -0.27 5.60
C CYS A 165 25.31 1.22 5.96
N VAL A 166 24.24 1.76 6.54
CA VAL A 166 24.18 3.15 7.00
C VAL A 166 25.25 3.41 8.06
N SER A 167 25.34 2.57 9.09
CA SER A 167 26.36 2.73 10.13
C SER A 167 27.80 2.63 9.58
N ALA A 168 28.06 1.70 8.66
CA ALA A 168 29.37 1.57 8.02
C ALA A 168 29.71 2.81 7.17
N LYS A 169 28.73 3.33 6.43
CA LYS A 169 28.87 4.54 5.61
C LYS A 169 29.15 5.77 6.48
N GLU A 170 28.41 5.95 7.58
CA GLU A 170 28.63 7.05 8.53
C GLU A 170 30.01 6.97 9.21
N ALA A 171 30.47 5.77 9.56
CA ALA A 171 31.79 5.56 10.13
C ALA A 171 32.91 5.97 9.15
N VAL A 172 32.80 5.56 7.88
CA VAL A 172 33.74 5.94 6.82
C VAL A 172 33.70 7.45 6.55
N GLU A 173 32.51 8.05 6.49
CA GLU A 173 32.38 9.50 6.34
C GLU A 173 33.06 10.26 7.47
N THR A 174 32.81 9.84 8.72
CA THR A 174 33.40 10.47 9.90
C THR A 174 34.92 10.34 9.90
N ASP A 175 35.45 9.18 9.55
CA ASP A 175 36.90 8.96 9.44
C ASP A 175 37.53 9.81 8.33
N LEU A 176 36.90 9.88 7.15
CA LEU A 176 37.37 10.71 6.05
C LEU A 176 37.35 12.21 6.41
N TYR A 177 36.30 12.68 7.08
CA TYR A 177 36.24 14.06 7.58
C TYR A 177 37.34 14.36 8.60
N LYS A 178 37.63 13.43 9.52
CA LYS A 178 38.75 13.58 10.47
C LYS A 178 40.08 13.73 9.75
N ARG A 179 40.38 12.83 8.80
CA ARG A 179 41.61 12.88 8.00
C ARG A 179 41.71 14.17 7.20
N PHE A 180 40.61 14.61 6.59
CA PHE A 180 40.57 15.85 5.82
C PHE A 180 40.85 17.09 6.68
N ILE A 181 40.32 17.14 7.91
CA ILE A 181 40.60 18.22 8.86
C ILE A 181 42.10 18.29 9.21
N LEU A 182 42.76 17.16 9.40
CA LEU A 182 44.21 17.12 9.65
C LEU A 182 45.00 17.76 8.51
N VAL A 183 44.72 17.33 7.26
CA VAL A 183 45.36 17.89 6.06
C VAL A 183 45.09 19.39 5.93
N LEU A 184 43.84 19.83 6.14
CA LEU A 184 43.50 21.25 6.13
C LEU A 184 44.25 22.05 7.19
N ASN A 185 44.41 21.50 8.38
CA ASN A 185 45.10 22.17 9.48
C ASN A 185 46.59 22.32 9.21
N GLU A 186 47.24 21.29 8.67
CA GLU A 186 48.64 21.37 8.22
C GLU A 186 48.81 22.40 7.11
N LYS A 187 47.93 22.40 6.10
CA LYS A 187 47.95 23.41 5.03
C LYS A 187 47.75 24.82 5.57
N LYS A 188 46.79 25.03 6.49
CA LYS A 188 46.57 26.32 7.16
C LYS A 188 47.79 26.75 7.98
N ALA A 189 48.44 25.83 8.70
CA ALA A 189 49.65 26.12 9.47
C ALA A 189 50.81 26.54 8.56
N LYS A 190 50.99 25.85 7.43
CA LYS A 190 52.01 26.21 6.44
C LYS A 190 51.76 27.60 5.85
N ILE A 191 50.52 27.93 5.46
CA ILE A 191 50.14 29.27 4.97
C ILE A 191 50.45 30.33 6.03
N ARG A 192 50.07 30.11 7.30
CA ARG A 192 50.40 31.05 8.39
C ARG A 192 51.91 31.26 8.55
N SER A 193 52.70 30.19 8.47
CA SER A 193 54.16 30.28 8.58
C SER A 193 54.79 31.08 7.43
N LEU A 194 54.28 30.88 6.21
CA LEU A 194 54.76 31.59 5.03
C LEU A 194 54.37 33.07 5.08
N HIS A 195 53.13 33.40 5.47
CA HIS A 195 52.71 34.79 5.67
C HIS A 195 53.54 35.48 6.75
N LYS A 196 53.89 34.77 7.84
CA LYS A 196 54.77 35.32 8.88
C LYS A 196 56.16 35.64 8.33
N LEU A 197 56.77 34.70 7.62
CA LEU A 197 58.09 34.90 7.00
C LEU A 197 58.06 36.04 5.98
N LEU A 198 57.01 36.13 5.16
CA LEU A 198 56.83 37.21 4.20
C LEU A 198 56.73 38.58 4.88
N ASN A 199 55.95 38.68 5.96
CA ASN A 199 55.84 39.91 6.74
C ASN A 199 57.17 40.28 7.40
N GLU A 200 57.92 39.33 7.94
CA GLU A 200 59.25 39.58 8.53
C GLU A 200 60.24 40.13 7.49
N VAL A 201 60.24 39.56 6.28
CA VAL A 201 61.05 40.07 5.15
C VAL A 201 60.60 41.48 4.77
N GLN A 202 59.30 41.72 4.64
CA GLN A 202 58.77 43.03 4.25
C GLN A 202 59.03 44.11 5.32
N GLU A 203 58.98 43.77 6.61
CA GLU A 203 59.35 44.69 7.68
C GLU A 203 60.87 44.93 7.71
N LEU A 204 61.71 43.93 7.43
CA LEU A 204 63.16 44.14 7.28
C LEU A 204 63.46 45.09 6.11
N GLU A 205 62.74 44.93 5.00
CA GLU A 205 62.85 45.75 3.80
C GLU A 205 62.44 47.21 4.08
N LYS A 206 61.28 47.43 4.73
CA LYS A 206 60.87 48.76 5.21
C LYS A 206 61.84 49.35 6.22
N ASN A 207 62.45 48.55 7.10
CA ASN A 207 63.43 49.05 8.06
C ASN A 207 64.78 49.41 7.40
N ILE A 208 65.13 48.76 6.29
CA ILE A 208 66.27 49.16 5.45
C ILE A 208 65.96 50.46 4.70
N GLU A 209 64.73 50.60 4.19
CA GLU A 209 64.25 51.79 3.48
C GLU A 209 64.07 53.01 4.42
N HIS A 210 63.54 52.81 5.64
CA HIS A 210 63.44 53.85 6.67
C HIS A 210 64.77 54.23 7.33
N LYS A 211 65.83 53.42 7.18
CA LYS A 211 67.19 53.80 7.59
C LYS A 211 67.91 54.65 6.53
N MET A 212 67.35 54.78 5.33
CA MET A 212 67.99 55.48 4.21
C MET A 212 67.37 56.81 3.77
N GLU A 213 66.27 57.31 4.34
CA GLU A 213 65.71 58.61 3.94
C GLU A 213 65.23 59.42 5.16
N THR A 214 65.80 60.59 5.48
CA THR A 214 65.74 61.88 4.74
C THR A 214 66.85 62.87 5.18
N PRO A 215 67.15 64.00 4.47
CA PRO A 215 66.56 64.53 3.22
C PRO A 215 67.58 65.01 2.13
N THR A 216 67.02 65.40 0.97
CA THR A 216 67.50 66.45 0.02
C THR A 216 68.43 65.94 -1.10
N CYS A 217 68.29 66.24 -2.40
CA CYS A 217 67.31 66.89 -3.30
C CYS A 217 67.93 66.82 -4.72
N SER A 218 67.14 67.14 -5.76
CA SER A 218 67.55 67.47 -7.16
C SER A 218 67.92 66.28 -8.06
N GLU A 219 67.48 66.16 -9.32
CA GLU A 219 66.74 67.08 -10.21
C GLU A 219 66.35 66.31 -11.50
N MET A 220 65.22 66.72 -12.13
CA MET A 220 64.94 66.80 -13.59
C MET A 220 65.28 65.60 -14.53
N THR A 221 64.39 65.14 -15.42
CA THR A 221 63.71 65.89 -16.50
C THR A 221 62.47 65.18 -17.05
N THR A 222 61.42 65.96 -17.31
CA THR A 222 60.52 66.04 -18.48
C THR A 222 60.58 64.95 -19.56
N ASP A 223 59.56 64.65 -20.38
CA ASP A 223 58.12 64.93 -20.54
C ASP A 223 57.79 64.33 -21.94
N ARG A 224 56.55 63.90 -22.20
CA ARG A 224 55.99 63.42 -23.49
C ARG A 224 56.51 62.08 -24.07
N ASP A 225 55.70 61.21 -24.66
CA ASP A 225 54.46 61.43 -25.41
C ASP A 225 53.40 60.34 -25.19
N ALA A 226 52.17 60.77 -25.40
CA ALA A 226 50.93 60.00 -25.34
C ALA A 226 50.56 59.39 -26.72
N VAL A 227 49.40 58.72 -26.70
CA VAL A 227 48.51 58.31 -27.82
C VAL A 227 48.64 56.81 -28.17
N TYR A 228 47.67 55.98 -27.71
CA TYR A 228 46.40 55.63 -28.39
C TYR A 228 46.71 54.79 -29.64
N ASP A 229 46.28 53.53 -29.72
CA ASP A 229 45.02 53.04 -30.33
C ASP A 229 45.29 51.53 -30.54
N GLU A 230 44.39 50.57 -30.70
CA GLU A 230 42.98 50.52 -31.01
C GLU A 230 42.51 49.09 -30.71
N SER A 231 41.19 48.93 -30.69
CA SER A 231 40.40 47.73 -30.49
C SER A 231 40.77 46.51 -31.36
N THR A 232 40.33 45.32 -30.95
CA THR A 232 39.37 44.56 -31.78
C THR A 232 38.51 43.65 -30.90
N ASP A 233 37.23 43.97 -30.89
CA ASP A 233 36.06 43.20 -30.50
C ASP A 233 35.39 42.69 -31.79
N GLU A 234 34.49 41.72 -31.65
CA GLU A 234 33.59 41.13 -32.65
C GLU A 234 34.11 39.93 -33.47
N ASP A 235 33.48 38.79 -33.23
CA ASP A 235 32.99 37.92 -34.31
C ASP A 235 31.67 37.27 -33.82
N SER A 236 30.58 37.96 -34.11
CA SER A 236 29.26 37.35 -34.30
C SER A 236 29.14 37.01 -35.78
N GLU A 237 28.93 35.74 -36.16
CA GLU A 237 28.03 35.43 -37.28
C GLU A 237 27.66 33.94 -37.40
N ILE A 238 26.42 33.78 -37.82
CA ILE A 238 25.64 32.58 -38.03
C ILE A 238 26.09 31.94 -39.36
N LEU A 239 26.29 30.63 -39.41
CA LEU A 239 26.12 29.91 -40.67
C LEU A 239 25.38 28.58 -40.51
N SER A 240 24.24 28.56 -41.19
CA SER A 240 23.32 27.47 -41.43
C SER A 240 23.94 26.36 -42.31
N ASN A 241 23.70 25.08 -41.94
CA ASN A 241 23.39 23.87 -42.74
C ASN A 241 24.07 23.61 -44.11
N PRO A 242 24.38 22.34 -44.51
CA PRO A 242 23.34 21.32 -44.69
C PRO A 242 23.70 19.82 -44.46
N VAL A 243 22.66 19.06 -44.09
CA VAL A 243 22.19 17.77 -44.66
C VAL A 243 23.24 16.67 -44.93
N LEU A 244 23.10 15.52 -44.26
CA LEU A 244 22.76 14.21 -44.86
C LEU A 244 22.64 13.11 -43.77
N THR A 245 21.42 12.57 -43.64
CA THR A 245 21.08 11.24 -43.09
C THR A 245 21.55 10.11 -44.06
N PRO A 246 21.37 8.78 -43.83
CA PRO A 246 20.62 8.09 -42.76
C PRO A 246 21.28 6.79 -42.20
N ALA A 247 20.59 6.17 -41.22
CA ALA A 247 20.39 4.72 -41.00
C ALA A 247 21.64 3.81 -40.85
N THR A 248 21.77 2.85 -39.94
CA THR A 248 20.86 1.81 -39.43
C THR A 248 21.70 1.07 -38.36
N VAL A 249 21.22 0.89 -37.12
CA VAL A 249 20.65 -0.37 -36.60
C VAL A 249 21.66 -1.55 -36.47
N ARG A 250 21.98 -1.85 -35.19
CA ARG A 250 22.48 -3.09 -34.54
C ARG A 250 23.97 -3.43 -34.59
N ARG A 251 24.58 -3.49 -33.39
CA ARG A 251 24.79 -4.75 -32.66
C ARG A 251 25.26 -4.46 -31.23
N ASP A 252 24.60 -5.11 -30.27
CA ASP A 252 25.14 -5.34 -28.94
C ASP A 252 26.30 -6.35 -28.98
N ASP A 253 27.02 -6.34 -27.87
CA ASP A 253 28.03 -7.29 -27.38
C ASP A 253 29.47 -7.05 -27.81
N SER A 254 30.20 -6.29 -26.97
CA SER A 254 31.48 -6.73 -26.40
C SER A 254 31.90 -5.82 -25.24
N ILE A 255 31.90 -6.40 -24.05
CA ILE A 255 32.43 -5.84 -22.81
C ILE A 255 33.96 -5.85 -22.92
N ILE A 256 34.61 -4.88 -22.26
CA ILE A 256 36.05 -4.71 -22.04
C ILE A 256 36.76 -3.87 -23.12
N SER A 257 36.67 -2.56 -22.97
CA SER A 257 37.79 -1.62 -23.24
C SER A 257 37.55 -0.35 -22.44
N SER A 258 38.32 -0.19 -21.37
CA SER A 258 38.37 1.01 -20.54
C SER A 258 39.01 2.16 -21.32
N PRO A 259 38.44 3.37 -21.36
CA PRO A 259 39.20 4.57 -21.67
C PRO A 259 39.59 5.29 -20.38
N ASP A 260 40.87 5.63 -20.29
CA ASP A 260 41.49 6.43 -19.24
C ASP A 260 40.70 7.71 -18.96
N ILE A 261 40.32 7.89 -17.69
CA ILE A 261 39.68 9.12 -17.19
C ILE A 261 40.79 10.12 -16.84
N PRO A 262 40.82 11.33 -17.43
CA PRO A 262 41.75 12.36 -16.97
C PRO A 262 41.37 12.84 -15.56
N ASP A 263 42.39 12.98 -14.73
CA ASP A 263 42.34 13.49 -13.36
C ASP A 263 41.71 14.91 -13.31
N ILE A 264 40.47 14.98 -12.81
CA ILE A 264 39.73 16.23 -12.64
C ILE A 264 39.88 16.68 -11.20
N ALA A 265 40.62 17.77 -11.01
CA ALA A 265 40.80 18.43 -9.73
C ALA A 265 39.44 18.85 -9.12
N PRO A 266 39.26 18.77 -7.78
CA PRO A 266 37.96 19.01 -7.17
C PRO A 266 37.59 20.51 -7.22
N SER A 267 36.59 20.85 -8.02
CA SER A 267 36.01 22.20 -8.03
C SER A 267 34.94 22.35 -6.95
N ARG A 268 35.00 23.50 -6.27
CA ARG A 268 34.16 23.88 -5.12
C ARG A 268 32.70 24.11 -5.57
N LYS A 269 31.83 23.09 -5.48
CA LYS A 269 30.38 23.28 -5.64
C LYS A 269 29.75 23.86 -4.37
N ARG A 270 29.23 25.09 -4.53
CA ARG A 270 28.38 25.82 -3.58
C ARG A 270 27.08 25.03 -3.34
N ARG A 271 26.80 24.70 -2.08
CA ARG A 271 25.61 23.97 -1.63
C ARG A 271 24.34 24.76 -2.01
N GLN A 272 23.51 24.22 -2.91
CA GLN A 272 22.13 24.69 -3.02
C GLN A 272 21.34 24.11 -1.84
N ARG A 273 20.75 25.02 -1.08
CA ARG A 273 19.85 24.74 0.05
C ARG A 273 18.53 24.26 -0.55
N MET A 274 18.25 22.95 -0.52
CA MET A 274 16.92 22.44 -0.81
C MET A 274 15.96 22.87 0.29
N GLN A 275 14.86 23.49 -0.12
CA GLN A 275 13.74 23.85 0.74
C GLN A 275 13.12 22.58 1.32
N LYS A 276 12.82 22.61 2.62
CA LYS A 276 11.98 21.64 3.30
C LYS A 276 10.59 21.69 2.65
N ASN A 277 10.17 20.60 2.02
CA ASN A 277 8.76 20.35 1.78
C ASN A 277 8.26 19.36 2.84
N LEU A 278 7.15 19.77 3.44
CA LEU A 278 6.47 19.15 4.56
C LEU A 278 5.96 17.75 4.21
N GLY A 279 5.93 16.92 5.25
CA GLY A 279 5.49 15.53 5.21
C GLY A 279 4.06 15.37 4.72
N THR A 280 3.81 14.21 4.11
CA THR A 280 2.48 13.61 4.01
C THR A 280 2.54 12.35 4.86
N GLU A 281 1.99 12.44 6.07
CA GLU A 281 1.65 11.26 6.88
C GLU A 281 0.47 10.53 6.23
N PRO A 282 0.50 9.19 6.13
CA PRO A 282 -0.70 8.41 5.86
C PRO A 282 -1.55 8.35 7.13
N LYS A 283 -2.75 8.92 7.01
CA LYS A 283 -3.80 9.00 8.03
C LYS A 283 -4.33 7.60 8.36
N MET A 284 -3.83 7.01 9.45
CA MET A 284 -4.46 5.89 10.13
C MET A 284 -5.78 6.37 10.75
N ALA A 285 -6.91 5.85 10.27
CA ALA A 285 -8.22 6.10 10.87
C ALA A 285 -8.30 5.30 12.19
N SER A 286 -8.09 5.99 13.31
CA SER A 286 -8.50 5.52 14.63
C SER A 286 -9.96 5.92 14.81
N GLN A 287 -10.88 4.95 14.77
CA GLN A 287 -12.28 5.19 15.07
C GLN A 287 -12.44 5.18 16.60
N GLU A 288 -12.37 6.38 17.18
CA GLU A 288 -12.68 6.62 18.58
C GLU A 288 -14.21 6.49 18.76
N GLN A 289 -14.61 5.48 19.52
CA GLN A 289 -15.99 5.28 19.96
C GLN A 289 -16.37 6.38 20.94
N GLN A 290 -17.22 7.32 20.51
CA GLN A 290 -17.99 8.15 21.44
C GLN A 290 -19.06 7.29 22.10
N LEU A 291 -18.74 6.75 23.27
CA LEU A 291 -19.72 6.33 24.27
C LEU A 291 -20.24 7.60 24.96
N GLN A 292 -21.47 8.01 24.61
CA GLN A 292 -22.25 8.89 25.47
C GLN A 292 -23.09 8.04 26.43
N GLU A 293 -22.71 8.13 27.68
CA GLU A 293 -23.43 7.70 28.87
C GLU A 293 -24.65 8.61 29.09
N LYS A 294 -25.85 8.01 29.18
CA LYS A 294 -26.97 8.61 29.92
C LYS A 294 -27.90 7.53 30.48
N GLU A 295 -27.55 7.12 31.69
CA GLU A 295 -28.37 6.79 32.86
C GLU A 295 -29.88 6.53 32.71
N LYS A 296 -30.29 5.39 33.30
CA LYS A 296 -31.43 5.15 34.21
C LYS A 296 -32.75 4.61 33.63
N LEU A 297 -33.07 3.34 33.96
CA LEU A 297 -34.16 2.91 34.87
C LEU A 297 -34.41 1.38 34.79
N ASP A 298 -34.06 0.66 35.87
CA ASP A 298 -34.68 -0.62 36.31
C ASP A 298 -35.74 -0.30 37.40
N PRO A 299 -36.72 -1.16 37.80
CA PRO A 299 -36.64 -2.64 38.02
C PRO A 299 -38.02 -3.39 37.79
N PRO A 300 -38.39 -4.57 38.38
CA PRO A 300 -37.65 -5.62 39.11
C PRO A 300 -37.91 -7.10 38.66
N LEU A 301 -37.04 -8.00 39.17
CA LEU A 301 -37.19 -9.48 39.23
C LEU A 301 -38.42 -9.95 40.03
N PRO A 302 -38.83 -11.22 39.84
CA PRO A 302 -39.05 -12.08 41.00
C PRO A 302 -38.49 -13.51 40.89
N GLU A 303 -37.84 -13.89 42.00
CA GLU A 303 -37.85 -15.18 42.73
C GLU A 303 -37.56 -16.53 42.06
N MET A 304 -36.52 -17.18 42.60
CA MET A 304 -36.30 -18.63 42.61
C MET A 304 -37.38 -19.38 43.41
N PRO A 305 -37.43 -20.72 43.23
CA PRO A 305 -37.28 -21.56 44.43
C PRO A 305 -36.20 -22.65 44.30
N LYS A 306 -35.68 -22.98 45.47
CA LYS A 306 -34.63 -23.96 45.83
C LYS A 306 -35.12 -25.42 45.73
N LYS A 307 -34.22 -26.34 45.41
CA LYS A 307 -33.96 -27.63 46.11
C LYS A 307 -32.78 -28.34 45.43
N ASP A 308 -31.57 -28.40 46.00
CA ASP A 308 -31.04 -29.24 47.09
C ASP A 308 -30.92 -30.75 46.81
N HIS A 309 -29.76 -31.26 47.28
CA HIS A 309 -29.19 -32.62 47.31
C HIS A 309 -28.28 -32.96 46.11
N GLY A 310 -26.98 -33.24 46.24
CA GLY A 310 -26.13 -33.52 47.41
C GLY A 310 -25.23 -34.74 47.13
N SER A 311 -24.00 -34.69 47.66
CA SER A 311 -22.95 -35.75 47.72
C SER A 311 -21.97 -35.79 46.53
N ALA A 312 -20.75 -35.24 46.64
CA ALA A 312 -19.54 -35.76 47.33
C ALA A 312 -18.93 -36.95 46.54
N GLU A 313 -17.64 -37.01 46.19
CA GLU A 313 -16.42 -36.79 46.97
C GLU A 313 -15.17 -36.65 46.03
N ASN A 314 -14.20 -35.81 46.45
CA ASN A 314 -12.73 -36.00 46.50
C ASN A 314 -11.95 -36.42 45.20
N MET A 315 -10.77 -35.89 44.81
CA MET A 315 -9.57 -35.44 45.54
C MET A 315 -8.67 -34.52 44.65
N SER A 316 -8.08 -33.51 45.30
CA SER A 316 -6.69 -32.96 45.27
C SER A 316 -5.76 -33.21 44.06
N LEU A 317 -4.95 -32.24 43.60
CA LEU A 317 -3.76 -31.72 44.31
C LEU A 317 -3.32 -30.29 43.89
N GLU A 318 -2.80 -29.57 44.88
CA GLU A 318 -2.17 -28.24 44.87
C GLU A 318 -0.81 -28.19 44.17
N THR A 319 -0.42 -27.00 43.70
CA THR A 319 0.92 -26.45 44.01
C THR A 319 0.90 -24.90 44.00
N LEU A 320 1.39 -24.33 45.11
CA LEU A 320 1.53 -22.91 45.47
C LEU A 320 2.53 -22.15 44.58
N ARG A 321 2.25 -20.90 44.15
CA ARG A 321 2.48 -19.59 44.81
C ARG A 321 3.97 -19.20 44.99
N ASN A 322 4.41 -18.15 44.28
CA ASN A 322 5.44 -17.15 44.66
C ASN A 322 5.39 -15.99 43.63
N SER A 323 4.87 -14.80 43.94
CA SER A 323 5.46 -13.66 44.70
C SER A 323 6.21 -12.66 43.79
N SER A 324 5.71 -11.42 43.78
CA SER A 324 6.23 -10.23 43.08
C SER A 324 7.38 -9.55 43.86
N PRO A 325 8.27 -8.80 43.20
CA PRO A 325 8.89 -7.60 43.75
C PRO A 325 8.17 -6.35 43.18
N GLY A 326 7.95 -5.24 43.87
CA GLY A 326 8.76 -4.64 44.91
C GLY A 326 9.27 -3.30 44.38
N ASP A 327 8.44 -2.28 44.54
CA ASP A 327 8.63 -0.87 44.22
C ASP A 327 9.92 -0.33 44.87
N LEU A 328 10.74 0.43 44.12
CA LEU A 328 12.00 0.99 44.60
C LEU A 328 12.26 2.36 43.96
N PHE A 329 11.47 3.37 44.34
CA PHE A 329 11.86 4.77 44.21
C PHE A 329 11.27 5.58 45.37
N ASP A 330 11.99 5.57 46.50
CA ASP A 330 11.99 6.64 47.49
C ASP A 330 13.46 6.83 47.95
N GLU A 331 13.88 8.09 48.08
CA GLU A 331 15.22 8.62 48.46
C GLU A 331 16.36 8.51 47.42
N ILE A 332 16.54 9.58 46.63
CA ILE A 332 17.64 10.59 46.72
C ILE A 332 17.38 11.73 45.73
#